data_AF-A0AB33CV06-F1
#
_entry.id   AF-A0AB33CV06-F1
#
_cell.length_a   1.000
_cell.length_b   1.000
_cell.length_c   1.000
_cell.angle_alpha   90.00
_cell.angle_beta   90.00
_cell.angle_gamma   90.00
#
_symmetry.space_group_name_H-M   'P 1'
#
loop_
_entity.id
_entity.type
_entity.pdbx_description
1 polymer ?
#
loop_
_entity_poly.entity_id
_entity_poly.type
_entity_poly.pdbx_seq_one_letter_code
_entity_poly.pdbx_strand_id
1 'polypeptide(L)' 'MNWHNPVRGESIIRDEWEVLHVGPAGTDVLARVRRNQAGEGDLYLPIPSSQLVPKPVTWPLAQAFEQAAEAARSCAR' A
#
# COMPACT_ATOMS: atom_id res chain seq x y z
N MET A 1 0.12 -12.55 1.30
CA MET A 1 -0.11 -11.10 1.26
C MET A 1 -1.60 -10.87 1.37
N ASN A 2 -2.02 -10.07 2.34
CA ASN A 2 -3.43 -9.73 2.49
C ASN A 2 -3.61 -8.27 2.10
N TRP A 3 -4.55 -8.03 1.19
CA TRP A 3 -4.95 -6.70 0.78
C TRP A 3 -6.13 -6.26 1.64
N HIS A 4 -6.04 -5.05 2.19
CA HIS A 4 -7.10 -4.49 3.02
C HIS A 4 -7.45 -3.08 2.57
N ASN A 5 -8.73 -2.74 2.64
CA ASN A 5 -9.17 -1.36 2.55
C ASN A 5 -9.04 -0.72 3.94
N PRO A 6 -8.25 0.36 4.11
CA PRO A 6 -8.12 1.00 5.39
C PRO A 6 -9.44 1.66 5.79
N VAL A 7 -9.65 1.76 7.11
CA VAL A 7 -10.82 2.40 7.71
C VAL A 7 -10.38 3.72 8.34
N ARG A 8 -11.10 4.81 8.07
CA ARG A 8 -10.91 6.11 8.73
C ARG A 8 -12.17 6.49 9.48
N GLY A 9 -12.09 6.52 10.81
CA GLY A 9 -13.27 6.62 11.66
C GLY A 9 -14.16 5.39 11.45
N GLU A 10 -15.38 5.60 10.97
CA GLU A 10 -16.35 4.54 10.69
C GLU A 10 -16.50 4.23 9.19
N SER A 11 -15.69 4.84 8.32
CA SER A 11 -15.79 4.68 6.87
C SER A 11 -14.63 3.88 6.29
N ILE A 12 -14.96 2.89 5.46
CA ILE A 12 -13.99 2.19 4.61
C ILE A 12 -13.55 3.13 3.48
N ILE A 13 -12.24 3.25 3.25
CA ILE A 13 -11.68 3.98 2.11
C ILE A 13 -11.68 3.05 0.89
N ARG A 14 -12.62 3.25 -0.02
CA ARG A 14 -12.85 2.37 -1.17
C ARG A 14 -11.80 2.48 -2.27
N ASP A 15 -11.13 3.62 -2.35
CA ASP A 15 -10.11 3.92 -3.35
C ASP A 15 -8.69 3.72 -2.82
N GLU A 16 -8.53 3.07 -1.68
CA GLU A 16 -7.22 2.81 -1.06
C GLU A 16 -7.14 1.35 -0.62
N TRP A 17 -5.97 0.75 -0.85
CA TRP A 17 -5.66 -0.63 -0.49
C TRP A 17 -4.26 -0.71 0.08
N GLU A 18 -4.10 -1.50 1.13
CA GLU A 18 -2.82 -1.73 1.80
C GLU A 18 -2.42 -3.20 1.70
N VAL A 19 -1.15 -3.46 1.36
CA VAL A 19 -0.54 -4.77 1.50
C VAL A 19 -0.03 -4.89 2.92
N LEU A 20 -0.56 -5.87 3.66
CA LEU A 20 -0.18 -6.10 5.04
C LEU A 20 0.71 -7.33 5.18
N HIS A 21 1.71 -7.20 6.05
CA HIS A 21 2.38 -8.31 6.69
C HIS A 21 1.83 -8.47 8.10
N VAL A 22 1.21 -9.62 8.38
CA VAL A 22 0.61 -9.91 9.67
C VAL A 22 1.47 -10.96 10.37
N GLY A 23 1.99 -10.61 11.54
CA GLY A 23 2.83 -11.49 12.35
C GLY A 23 2.48 -11.43 13.84
N PRO A 24 3.15 -12.24 14.68
CA PRO A 24 2.89 -12.27 16.11
C PRO A 24 3.13 -10.93 16.82
N ALA A 25 4.03 -10.10 16.27
CA ALA A 25 4.37 -8.79 16.79
C ALA A 25 3.40 -7.66 16.38
N GLY A 26 2.43 -7.95 15.52
CA GLY A 26 1.49 -6.96 15.00
C GLY A 26 1.33 -7.02 13.49
N THR A 27 0.92 -5.90 12.91
CA THR A 27 0.67 -5.77 11.48
C THR A 27 1.43 -4.58 10.92
N ASP A 28 2.23 -4.83 9.89
CA ASP A 28 2.98 -3.81 9.17
C ASP A 28 2.37 -3.57 7.80
N VAL A 29 2.24 -2.31 7.41
CA VAL A 29 1.90 -1.93 6.03
C VAL A 29 3.18 -1.99 5.20
N LEU A 30 3.22 -2.84 4.18
CA LEU A 30 4.37 -2.99 3.29
C LEU A 30 4.28 -2.11 2.05
N ALA A 31 3.06 -1.83 1.59
CA ALA A 31 2.77 -0.97 0.45
C ALA A 31 1.33 -0.48 0.53
N ARG A 32 1.04 0.66 -0.08
CA ARG A 32 -0.31 1.20 -0.23
C ARG A 32 -0.53 1.65 -1.66
N VAL A 33 -1.66 1.28 -2.23
CA VAL A 33 -2.12 1.75 -3.54
C VAL A 33 -3.36 2.60 -3.32
N ARG A 34 -3.38 3.80 -3.88
CA ARG A 34 -4.56 4.67 -3.89
C ARG A 34 -4.96 4.98 -5.32
N ARG A 35 -6.22 4.75 -5.68
CA ARG A 35 -6.76 5.19 -6.97
C ARG A 35 -6.88 6.71 -6.97
N ASN A 36 -6.27 7.36 -7.95
CA ASN A 36 -6.32 8.81 -8.11
C ASN A 36 -7.50 9.24 -9.00
N GLN A 37 -7.70 10.55 -9.16
CA GLN A 37 -8.81 11.10 -9.94
C GLN A 37 -8.72 10.80 -11.44
N ALA A 38 -7.52 10.53 -11.96
CA ALA A 38 -7.32 10.10 -13.34
C ALA A 38 -7.62 8.61 -13.55
N GLY A 39 -7.93 7.87 -12.48
CA GLY A 39 -8.19 6.44 -12.52
C GLY A 39 -6.94 5.56 -12.47
N GLU A 40 -5.77 6.16 -12.28
CA GLU A 40 -4.47 5.51 -12.09
C GLU A 40 -4.26 5.14 -10.61
N GLY A 41 -3.20 4.39 -10.33
CA GLY A 41 -2.80 4.00 -8.98
C GLY A 41 -1.57 4.75 -8.52
N ASP A 42 -1.71 5.53 -7.45
CA ASP A 42 -0.60 6.09 -6.70
C ASP A 42 -0.07 5.03 -5.73
N LEU A 43 1.18 4.60 -5.94
CA LEU A 43 1.88 3.65 -5.10
C LEU A 43 2.71 4.38 -4.03
N TYR A 44 2.43 4.07 -2.77
CA TYR A 44 3.17 4.52 -1.61
C TYR A 44 3.93 3.33 -1.02
N LEU A 45 5.25 3.45 -0.93
CA LEU A 45 6.11 2.47 -0.29
C LEU A 45 6.60 3.06 1.05
N PRO A 46 6.12 2.58 2.20
CA PRO A 46 6.64 3.01 3.49
C PRO A 46 8.12 2.66 3.61
N ILE A 47 8.90 3.57 4.18
CA ILE A 47 10.30 3.32 4.52
C ILE A 47 10.32 2.87 5.98
N PRO A 48 10.71 1.62 6.29
CA PRO A 48 10.75 1.14 7.66
C PRO A 48 11.55 2.09 8.56
N SER A 49 11.01 2.38 9.75
CA SER A 49 11.64 3.24 10.76
C SER A 49 11.87 4.70 10.36
N SER A 50 11.24 5.17 9.27
CA SER A 50 11.36 6.55 8.81
C SER A 50 10.03 7.29 8.89
N GLN A 51 10.05 8.52 9.41
CA GLN A 51 8.91 9.43 9.36
C GLN A 51 8.77 10.09 7.97
N LEU A 52 9.73 9.89 7.07
CA LEU A 52 9.64 10.38 5.69
C LEU A 52 8.60 9.56 4.94
N VAL A 53 7.56 10.26 4.45
CA VAL A 53 6.61 9.71 3.50
C VAL A 53 7.19 9.99 2.10
N PRO A 54 7.72 8.98 1.39
CA PRO A 54 8.20 9.19 0.04
C PRO A 54 7.04 9.62 -0.87
N LYS A 55 7.37 10.44 -1.87
CA LYS A 55 6.39 10.85 -2.88
C LYS A 55 5.84 9.60 -3.57
N PRO A 56 4.52 9.47 -3.75
CA PRO A 56 3.95 8.34 -4.45
C PRO A 56 4.42 8.28 -5.89
N VAL A 57 4.54 7.07 -6.41
CA VAL A 57 4.81 6.81 -7.82
C VAL A 57 3.51 6.41 -8.49
N THR A 58 3.11 7.14 -9.53
CA THR A 58 1.87 6.90 -10.25
C THR A 58 2.09 5.90 -11.38
N TRP A 59 1.21 4.92 -11.48
CA TRP A 59 1.18 3.88 -12.50
C TRP A 59 -0.25 3.61 -12.96
N PRO A 60 -0.46 2.99 -14.14
CA PRO A 60 -1.73 2.34 -14.44
C PRO A 60 -2.16 1.45 -13.27
N LEU A 61 -3.44 1.49 -12.89
CA LEU A 61 -3.90 0.91 -11.62
C LEU A 61 -3.45 -0.54 -11.42
N ALA A 62 -3.62 -1.40 -12.42
CA ALA A 62 -3.17 -2.80 -12.36
C ALA A 62 -1.65 -2.93 -12.10
N GLN A 63 -0.85 -2.12 -12.80
CA GLN A 63 0.60 -2.10 -12.64
C GLN A 63 1.00 -1.59 -11.24
N ALA A 64 0.25 -0.63 -10.67
CA ALA A 64 0.48 -0.19 -9.29
C ALA A 64 0.32 -1.34 -8.27
N PHE A 65 -0.69 -2.20 -8.46
CA PHE A 65 -0.87 -3.40 -7.63
C PHE A 65 0.25 -4.43 -7.83
N GLU A 66 0.70 -4.65 -9.06
CA GLU A 66 1.83 -5.54 -9.36
C GLU A 66 3.12 -5.07 -8.68
N GLN A 67 3.43 -3.78 -8.80
CA GLN A 67 4.63 -3.19 -8.18
C GLN A 67 4.55 -3.19 -6.65
N ALA A 68 3.37 -2.94 -6.08
CA ALA A 68 3.16 -3.07 -4.63
C ALA A 68 3.40 -4.49 -4.14
N ALA A 69 2.90 -5.50 -4.87
CA ALA A 69 3.11 -6.90 -4.53
C ALA A 69 4.58 -7.31 -4.65
N GLU A 70 5.29 -6.84 -5.69
CA GLU A 70 6.72 -7.15 -5.87
C GLU A 70 7.59 -6.49 -4.78
N ALA A 71 7.32 -5.23 -4.45
CA ALA A 71 7.99 -4.53 -3.36
C ALA A 71 7.77 -5.26 -2.02
N ALA A 72 6.53 -5.63 -1.72
CA ALA A 72 6.20 -6.35 -0.49
C ALA A 72 6.85 -7.75 -0.43
N ARG A 73 7.07 -8.43 -1.58
CA ARG A 73 7.77 -9.73 -1.62
C ARG A 73 9.24 -9.57 -1.29
N SER A 74 9.83 -8.49 -1.77
CA SER A 74 11.23 -8.15 -1.52
C SER A 74 11.48 -7.80 -0.06
N CYS A 75 10.51 -7.19 0.64
CA CYS A 75 10.59 -6.89 2.08
C CYS A 75 10.32 -8.10 3.00
N ALA A 76 9.64 -9.15 2.51
CA ALA A 76 9.33 -10.34 3.30
C ALA A 76 10.44 -11.41 3.26
N ARG A 77 11.49 -11.19 2.47
CA ARG A 77 12.71 -12.01 2.40
C ARG A 77 13.77 -11.47 3.34
#